data_AF-A0A1F7TKH2-F1
#
_entry.id   AF-A0A1F7TKH2-F1
#
_cell.length_a   1.000
_cell.length_b   1.000
_cell.length_c   1.000
_cell.angle_alpha   90.00
_cell.angle_beta   90.00
_cell.angle_gamma   90.00
#
_symmetry.space_group_name_H-M   'P 1'
#
loop_
_entity.id
_entity.type
_entity.pdbx_description
1 polymer ?
#
loop_
_entity_poly.entity_id
_entity_poly.type
_entity_poly.pdbx_seq_one_letter_code
_entity_poly.pdbx_strand_id
1 'polypeptide(L)'
;MTIARALAVMAAIYVAQIVLVESLDIYSRWPDFDVLMHFLGGAGAGLLGIALHERWTTRKHREELPRAYHGLFVIGVVMGIALAWEFHEFILDALNAGSEGWRLMQPSIADTMLDLLMGLVGGGAVFAWYSKNKR
;
A
#
# COMPACT_ATOMS: atom_id res chain seq x y z
N MET A 1 -7.47 -10.02 -12.29
CA MET A 1 -6.06 -9.86 -11.86
C MET A 1 -5.62 -11.19 -11.23
N THR A 2 -4.36 -11.63 -11.35
CA THR A 2 -3.89 -12.83 -10.62
C THR A 2 -3.06 -12.43 -9.40
N ILE A 3 -3.03 -13.27 -8.35
CA ILE A 3 -2.24 -13.02 -7.13
C ILE A 3 -0.76 -12.81 -7.49
N ALA A 4 -0.19 -13.68 -8.31
CA ALA A 4 1.21 -13.57 -8.74
C ALA A 4 1.52 -12.24 -9.44
N ARG A 5 0.61 -11.74 -10.29
CA ARG A 5 0.78 -10.43 -10.94
C ARG A 5 0.68 -9.28 -9.95
N ALA A 6 -0.24 -9.34 -8.99
CA ALA A 6 -0.35 -8.33 -7.95
C ALA A 6 0.92 -8.28 -7.07
N LEU A 7 1.43 -9.44 -6.65
CA LEU A 7 2.69 -9.53 -5.91
C LEU A 7 3.89 -9.02 -6.73
N ALA A 8 3.95 -9.33 -8.02
CA ALA A 8 5.00 -8.81 -8.90
C ALA A 8 4.96 -7.28 -9.01
N VAL A 9 3.77 -6.67 -9.07
CA VAL A 9 3.62 -5.20 -9.04
C VAL A 9 4.13 -4.63 -7.71
N MET A 10 3.74 -5.21 -6.58
CA MET A 10 4.21 -4.77 -5.26
C MET A 10 5.74 -4.89 -5.15
N ALA A 11 6.31 -6.00 -5.59
CA ALA A 11 7.76 -6.21 -5.62
C ALA A 11 8.46 -5.17 -6.51
N ALA A 12 7.89 -4.85 -7.68
CA ALA A 12 8.43 -3.84 -8.57
C ALA A 12 8.42 -2.44 -7.93
N ILE A 13 7.35 -2.08 -7.20
CA ILE A 13 7.26 -0.82 -6.46
C ILE A 13 8.35 -0.76 -5.39
N TYR A 14 8.51 -1.83 -4.61
CA TYR A 14 9.53 -1.90 -3.55
C TYR A 14 10.96 -1.84 -4.11
N VAL A 15 11.24 -2.57 -5.20
CA VAL A 15 12.55 -2.52 -5.87
C VAL A 15 12.81 -1.13 -6.43
N ALA A 16 11.79 -0.48 -7.01
CA ALA A 16 11.92 0.91 -7.47
C ALA A 16 12.23 1.86 -6.31
N GLN A 17 11.59 1.68 -5.15
CA GLN A 17 11.91 2.44 -3.93
C GLN A 17 13.39 2.33 -3.59
N ILE A 18 13.90 1.10 -3.44
CA ILE A 18 15.30 0.84 -3.09
C ILE A 18 16.24 1.51 -4.11
N VAL A 19 15.99 1.32 -5.41
CA VAL A 19 16.84 1.92 -6.45
C VAL A 19 16.83 3.45 -6.36
N LEU A 20 15.68 4.08 -6.15
CA LEU A 20 15.57 5.54 -6.05
C LEU A 20 16.25 6.08 -4.79
N VAL A 21 16.16 5.36 -3.66
CA VAL A 21 16.84 5.72 -2.41
C VAL A 21 18.36 5.60 -2.59
N GLU A 22 18.85 4.43 -2.96
CA GLU A 22 20.28 4.12 -2.99
C GLU A 22 21.02 4.82 -4.13
N SER A 23 20.39 4.95 -5.31
CA SER A 23 21.08 5.48 -6.50
C SER A 23 20.90 6.98 -6.68
N LEU A 24 19.81 7.56 -6.17
CA LEU A 24 19.46 8.96 -6.42
C LEU A 24 19.33 9.81 -5.16
N ASP A 25 19.46 9.21 -3.96
CA ASP A 25 19.26 9.92 -2.69
C ASP A 25 17.93 10.70 -2.69
N ILE A 26 16.87 10.02 -3.15
CA ILE A 26 15.61 10.67 -3.51
C ILE A 26 15.02 11.47 -2.34
N TYR A 27 15.13 10.96 -1.12
CA TYR A 27 14.56 11.59 0.05
C TYR A 27 15.31 12.86 0.51
N SER A 28 16.53 13.10 0.03
CA SER A 28 17.23 14.38 0.23
C SER A 28 16.79 15.44 -0.79
N ARG A 29 16.33 15.00 -1.97
CA ARG A 29 15.88 15.88 -3.07
C ARG A 29 14.38 16.16 -3.02
N TRP A 30 13.61 15.17 -2.60
CA TRP A 30 12.17 15.22 -2.43
C TRP A 30 11.81 14.53 -1.10
N PRO A 31 11.79 15.26 0.02
CA PRO A 31 11.51 14.70 1.34
C PRO A 31 10.16 13.98 1.42
N ASP A 32 9.12 14.54 0.78
CA ASP A 32 7.76 13.98 0.75
C ASP A 32 7.57 12.88 -0.31
N PHE A 33 8.65 12.32 -0.86
CA PHE A 33 8.57 11.22 -1.82
C PHE A 33 7.86 9.99 -1.24
N ASP A 34 7.92 9.83 0.08
CA ASP A 34 7.31 8.72 0.80
C ASP A 34 5.80 8.66 0.63
N VAL A 35 5.14 9.82 0.67
CA VAL A 35 3.70 10.00 0.43
C VAL A 35 3.27 9.37 -0.90
N LEU A 36 4.09 9.52 -1.96
CA LEU A 36 3.83 8.89 -3.25
C LEU A 36 4.01 7.37 -3.18
N MET A 37 5.03 6.90 -2.46
CA MET A 37 5.30 5.48 -2.29
C MET A 37 4.19 4.79 -1.49
N HIS A 38 3.63 5.41 -0.47
CA HIS A 38 2.46 4.91 0.26
C HIS A 38 1.22 4.83 -0.64
N PHE A 39 1.00 5.81 -1.50
CA PHE A 39 -0.07 5.73 -2.51
C PHE A 39 0.13 4.56 -3.48
N LEU A 40 1.33 4.40 -4.04
CA LEU A 40 1.64 3.33 -4.98
C LEU A 40 1.58 1.96 -4.31
N GLY A 41 2.13 1.83 -3.09
CA GLY A 41 2.05 0.65 -2.25
C GLY A 41 0.60 0.27 -1.95
N GLY A 42 -0.23 1.26 -1.58
CA GLY A 42 -1.67 1.10 -1.41
C GLY A 42 -2.38 0.63 -2.67
N ALA A 43 -2.03 1.18 -3.83
CA ALA A 43 -2.55 0.74 -5.12
C ALA A 43 -2.17 -0.73 -5.42
N GLY A 44 -0.91 -1.11 -5.18
CA GLY A 44 -0.43 -2.49 -5.29
C GLY A 44 -1.18 -3.44 -4.34
N ALA A 45 -1.34 -3.06 -3.07
CA ALA A 45 -2.13 -3.79 -2.09
C ALA A 45 -3.61 -3.90 -2.51
N GLY A 46 -4.17 -2.87 -3.16
CA GLY A 46 -5.52 -2.91 -3.72
C GLY A 46 -5.66 -3.94 -4.84
N LEU A 47 -4.66 -4.04 -5.73
CA LEU A 47 -4.62 -5.09 -6.76
C LEU A 47 -4.55 -6.49 -6.14
N LEU A 48 -3.79 -6.65 -5.05
CA LEU A 48 -3.73 -7.91 -4.30
C LEU A 48 -5.08 -8.21 -3.65
N GLY A 49 -5.71 -7.25 -2.97
CA GLY A 49 -7.03 -7.40 -2.39
C GLY A 49 -8.08 -7.83 -3.42
N ILE A 50 -8.06 -7.22 -4.61
CA ILE A 50 -8.92 -7.65 -5.73
C ILE A 50 -8.60 -9.08 -6.16
N ALA A 51 -7.33 -9.45 -6.33
CA ALA A 51 -6.95 -10.79 -6.77
C ALA A 51 -7.37 -11.87 -5.75
N LEU A 52 -7.19 -11.61 -4.45
CA LEU A 52 -7.62 -12.48 -3.37
C LEU A 52 -9.16 -12.60 -3.35
N HIS A 53 -9.85 -11.47 -3.47
CA HIS A 53 -11.32 -11.43 -3.54
C HIS A 53 -11.84 -12.21 -4.76
N GLU A 54 -11.24 -12.05 -5.94
CA GLU A 54 -11.60 -12.80 -7.14
C GLU A 54 -11.41 -14.31 -6.96
N ARG A 55 -10.30 -14.71 -6.31
CA ARG A 55 -9.93 -16.11 -6.10
C ARG A 55 -10.86 -16.84 -5.13
N TRP A 56 -11.30 -16.17 -4.07
CA TRP A 56 -12.04 -16.82 -2.98
C TRP A 56 -13.54 -16.54 -2.96
N THR A 57 -14.00 -15.51 -3.69
CA THR A 57 -15.43 -15.20 -3.74
C THR A 57 -16.13 -16.05 -4.80
N THR A 58 -17.26 -16.67 -4.43
CA THR A 58 -18.10 -17.43 -5.37
C THR A 58 -18.83 -16.50 -6.33
N ARG A 59 -19.36 -17.04 -7.45
CA ARG A 59 -20.17 -16.23 -8.38
C ARG A 59 -21.41 -15.65 -7.69
N LYS A 60 -22.13 -16.49 -6.93
CA LYS A 60 -23.33 -16.09 -6.19
C LYS A 60 -23.07 -14.89 -5.26
N HIS A 61 -22.00 -14.94 -4.48
CA HIS A 61 -21.64 -13.88 -3.54
C HIS A 61 -21.25 -12.57 -4.24
N ARG A 62 -20.71 -12.63 -5.46
CA ARG A 62 -20.44 -11.44 -6.29
C ARG A 62 -21.68 -10.80 -6.87
N GLU A 63 -22.72 -11.58 -7.13
CA GLU A 63 -23.98 -11.11 -7.74
C GLU A 63 -24.96 -10.59 -6.68
N GLU A 64 -24.98 -11.21 -5.48
CA GLU A 64 -25.95 -10.89 -4.44
C GLU A 64 -25.52 -9.75 -3.51
N LEU A 65 -24.21 -9.51 -3.35
CA LEU A 65 -23.72 -8.50 -2.41
C LEU A 65 -23.48 -7.14 -3.07
N PRO A 66 -23.69 -6.05 -2.31
CA PRO A 66 -23.48 -4.71 -2.84
C PRO A 66 -21.99 -4.46 -3.10
N ARG A 67 -21.69 -3.60 -4.08
CA ARG A 67 -20.32 -3.15 -4.40
C ARG A 67 -19.53 -2.69 -3.18
N ALA A 68 -20.21 -2.06 -2.20
CA ALA A 68 -19.60 -1.60 -0.96
C ALA A 68 -18.97 -2.75 -0.15
N TYR A 69 -19.60 -3.94 -0.12
CA TYR A 69 -19.05 -5.11 0.57
C TYR A 69 -17.71 -5.54 -0.04
N HIS A 70 -17.66 -5.64 -1.37
CA HIS A 70 -16.42 -5.97 -2.08
C HIS A 70 -15.35 -4.91 -1.88
N GLY A 71 -15.74 -3.63 -1.83
CA GLY A 71 -14.85 -2.52 -1.51
C GLY A 71 -14.26 -2.64 -0.12
N LEU A 72 -15.09 -2.89 0.89
CA LEU A 72 -14.65 -3.07 2.28
C LEU A 72 -13.66 -4.23 2.43
N PHE A 73 -13.86 -5.34 1.71
CA PHE A 73 -12.88 -6.43 1.69
C PHE A 73 -11.52 -5.96 1.17
N VAL A 74 -11.50 -5.29 0.00
CA VAL A 74 -10.26 -4.82 -0.61
C VAL A 74 -9.57 -3.78 0.27
N ILE A 75 -10.33 -2.82 0.81
CA ILE A 75 -9.82 -1.81 1.73
C ILE A 75 -9.29 -2.44 3.03
N GLY A 76 -9.94 -3.47 3.56
CA GLY A 76 -9.44 -4.20 4.73
C GLY A 76 -8.07 -4.83 4.49
N VAL A 77 -7.84 -5.40 3.30
CA VAL A 77 -6.53 -5.92 2.89
C VAL A 77 -5.50 -4.80 2.78
N VAL A 78 -5.87 -3.68 2.12
CA VAL A 78 -5.01 -2.50 1.97
C VAL A 78 -4.57 -1.95 3.33
N MET A 79 -5.52 -1.72 4.24
CA MET A 79 -5.24 -1.19 5.57
C MET A 79 -4.44 -2.17 6.43
N GLY A 80 -4.68 -3.48 6.29
CA GLY A 80 -3.87 -4.49 6.99
C GLY A 80 -2.40 -4.48 6.56
N ILE A 81 -2.13 -4.29 5.26
CA ILE A 81 -0.77 -4.19 4.74
C ILE A 81 -0.14 -2.85 5.12
N ALA A 82 -0.87 -1.74 4.97
CA ALA A 82 -0.37 -0.41 5.35
C ALA A 82 -0.01 -0.37 6.84
N LEU A 83 -0.89 -0.88 7.72
CA LEU A 83 -0.60 -0.98 9.15
C LEU A 83 0.63 -1.84 9.44
N ALA A 84 0.79 -2.97 8.75
CA ALA A 84 1.98 -3.82 8.92
C ALA A 84 3.27 -3.10 8.50
N TRP A 85 3.20 -2.23 7.49
CA TRP A 85 4.31 -1.39 7.06
C TRP A 85 4.67 -0.32 8.11
N GLU A 86 3.68 0.41 8.64
CA GLU A 86 3.91 1.38 9.72
C GLU A 86 4.54 0.73 10.96
N PHE A 87 4.14 -0.50 11.30
CA PHE A 87 4.78 -1.24 12.40
C PHE A 87 6.22 -1.62 12.07
N HIS A 88 6.52 -1.97 10.82
CA HIS A 88 7.88 -2.24 10.39
C HIS A 88 8.77 -1.00 10.53
N GLU A 89 8.28 0.16 10.10
CA GLU A 89 9.00 1.44 10.22
C GLU A 89 9.21 1.84 11.67
N PHE A 90 8.15 1.72 12.49
CA PHE A 90 8.23 1.94 13.93
C PHE A 90 9.31 1.06 14.58
N ILE A 91 9.35 -0.23 14.24
CA ILE A 91 10.34 -1.16 14.78
C ILE A 91 11.75 -0.75 14.35
N LEU A 92 11.96 -0.36 13.09
CA LEU A 92 13.27 0.08 12.61
C LEU A 92 13.72 1.36 13.32
N ASP A 93 12.84 2.33 13.49
CA ASP A 93 13.15 3.56 14.24
C ASP A 93 13.47 3.26 15.71
N ALA A 94 12.72 2.37 16.35
CA ALA A 94 12.96 1.97 17.73
C ALA A 94 14.30 1.22 17.91
N LEU A 95 14.66 0.34 16.97
CA LEU A 95 15.91 -0.41 17.01
C LEU A 95 17.14 0.45 16.71
N ASN A 96 16.98 1.50 15.90
CA ASN A 96 18.07 2.40 15.52
C ASN A 96 18.08 3.71 16.33
N ALA A 97 17.24 3.82 17.37
CA ALA A 97 17.16 5.00 18.21
C ALA A 97 18.54 5.40 18.77
N GLY A 98 19.01 6.60 18.40
CA GLY A 98 20.31 7.13 18.82
C GLY A 98 21.50 6.74 17.94
N SER A 99 21.28 6.03 16.84
CA SER A 99 22.33 5.74 15.85
C SER A 99 22.68 7.01 15.06
N GLU A 100 23.96 7.35 14.98
CA GLU A 100 24.41 8.49 14.18
C GLU A 100 24.09 8.26 12.70
N GLY A 101 23.42 9.23 12.08
CA GLY A 101 23.04 9.16 10.67
C GLY A 101 21.76 8.37 10.38
N TRP A 102 21.06 7.82 11.39
CA TRP A 102 19.75 7.22 11.17
C TRP A 102 18.72 8.29 10.84
N ARG A 103 18.06 8.13 9.68
CA ARG A 103 16.91 8.96 9.30
C ARG A 103 15.65 8.28 9.81
N LEU A 104 14.91 8.98 10.67
CA LEU A 104 13.61 8.50 11.14
C LEU A 104 12.68 8.24 9.95
N MET A 105 12.08 7.06 9.95
CA MET A 105 11.05 6.66 8.99
C MET A 105 9.69 7.24 9.39
N GLN A 106 9.41 7.37 10.70
CA GLN A 106 8.20 7.98 11.25
C GLN A 106 8.54 9.27 12.02
N PRO A 107 8.87 10.38 11.33
CA PRO A 107 9.22 11.66 11.94
C PRO A 107 8.10 12.28 12.79
N SER A 108 6.83 11.93 12.55
CA SER A 108 5.70 12.42 13.35
C SER A 108 4.45 11.55 13.23
N ILE A 109 3.51 11.70 14.17
CA ILE A 109 2.19 11.07 14.07
C ILE A 109 1.43 11.54 12.82
N ALA A 110 1.59 12.81 12.43
CA ALA A 110 0.90 13.35 11.26
C ALA A 110 1.36 12.69 9.96
N ASP A 111 2.63 12.27 9.91
CA ASP A 111 3.26 11.56 8.80
C ASP A 111 2.65 10.16 8.64
N THR A 112 2.74 9.34 9.68
CA THR A 112 2.09 8.02 9.75
C THR A 112 0.59 8.06 9.40
N MET A 113 -0.14 9.09 9.86
CA MET A 113 -1.55 9.24 9.52
C MET A 113 -1.77 9.59 8.04
N LEU A 114 -0.88 10.37 7.44
CA LEU A 114 -0.88 10.66 6.01
C LEU A 114 -0.53 9.42 5.20
N ASP A 115 0.42 8.62 5.63
CA ASP A 115 0.85 7.39 4.95
C ASP A 115 -0.25 6.34 4.91
N LEU A 116 -0.93 6.12 6.04
CA LEU A 116 -2.13 5.30 6.11
C LEU A 116 -3.24 5.83 5.19
N LEU A 117 -3.44 7.15 5.15
CA LEU A 117 -4.43 7.79 4.26
C LEU A 117 -4.05 7.58 2.78
N MET A 118 -2.79 7.76 2.41
CA MET A 118 -2.33 7.59 1.02
C MET A 118 -2.42 6.13 0.59
N GLY A 119 -2.09 5.18 1.48
CA GLY A 119 -2.33 3.76 1.27
C GLY A 119 -3.80 3.47 0.98
N LEU A 120 -4.70 4.01 1.81
CA LEU A 120 -6.15 3.89 1.63
C LEU A 120 -6.62 4.48 0.29
N VAL A 121 -6.17 5.68 -0.06
CA VAL A 121 -6.54 6.39 -1.29
C VAL A 121 -6.05 5.62 -2.52
N GLY A 122 -4.81 5.11 -2.51
CA GLY A 122 -4.26 4.30 -3.59
C GLY A 122 -5.05 3.01 -3.82
N GLY A 123 -5.33 2.26 -2.75
CA GLY A 123 -6.12 1.03 -2.82
C GLY A 123 -7.57 1.29 -3.26
N GLY A 124 -8.18 2.37 -2.74
CA GLY A 124 -9.52 2.81 -3.10
C GLY A 124 -9.64 3.23 -4.56
N ALA A 125 -8.64 3.96 -5.10
CA ALA A 125 -8.60 4.36 -6.50
C ALA A 125 -8.56 3.14 -7.43
N VAL A 126 -7.70 2.15 -7.11
CA VAL A 126 -7.62 0.89 -7.85
C VAL A 126 -8.93 0.12 -7.81
N PHE A 127 -9.56 0.01 -6.64
CA PHE A 127 -10.87 -0.64 -6.52
C PHE A 127 -11.95 0.09 -7.33
N ALA A 128 -11.99 1.42 -7.26
CA ALA A 128 -12.95 2.24 -7.99
C ALA A 128 -12.80 2.08 -9.52
N TRP A 129 -11.56 2.05 -10.02
CA TRP A 129 -11.25 1.77 -11.43
C TRP A 129 -11.71 0.36 -11.83
N TYR A 130 -11.30 -0.66 -11.08
CA TYR A 130 -11.63 -2.05 -11.38
C TYR A 130 -13.15 -2.29 -11.44
N SER A 131 -13.88 -1.74 -10.47
CA SER A 131 -15.32 -1.94 -10.35
C SER A 131 -16.15 -1.13 -11.36
N LYS A 132 -15.58 -0.12 -12.03
CA LYS A 132 -16.20 0.52 -13.20
C LYS A 132 -16.07 -0.35 -14.46
N ASN A 133 -14.93 -1.01 -14.64
CA ASN A 133 -14.60 -1.76 -15.86
C ASN A 133 -15.10 -3.22 -15.87
N LYS A 134 -15.63 -3.70 -14.74
CA LYS A 134 -16.22 -5.05 -14.60
C LYS A 134 -17.76 -5.08 -14.70
N ARG A 135 -18.38 -3.93 -14.91
CA ARG A 135 -19.78 -3.85 -15.36
C ARG A 135 -19.83 -4.08 -16.86
#